data_AF-A0A1Y3NSI6-F1
#
_entry.id   AF-A0A1Y3NSI6-F1
#
_cell.length_a   1.000
_cell.length_b   1.000
_cell.length_c   1.000
_cell.angle_alpha   90.00
_cell.angle_beta   90.00
_cell.angle_gamma   90.00
#
_symmetry.space_group_name_H-M   'P 1'
#
loop_
_entity.id
_entity.type
_entity.pdbx_description
1 polymer ?
#
loop_
_entity_poly.entity_id
_entity_poly.type
_entity_poly.pdbx_seq_one_letter_code
_entity_poly.pdbx_strand_id
1 'polypeptide(L)'
;MCPIFERYEREYQKNLDKLEINQEMSTDEIFYVDHKKAVKRYQRSDAGKEQPLPCDVRPPPILKKTLNYLIDEIIMKHGIENTHGFVRDRTRSIRQDFSLQNIRDKSAVDAHERIARYHILCLHQLCEKEGFSVQQEKEQLFKVLQSLQEFYDEGKEKSIIYPNEAEFRAYYIISHIFDNEIVRKAELYPKEILFHPYVQLALEFQSLTDEGIYSRLFKKVFSPETPYLMGCLMEIHFNIIRKKALIAMNSAIKYKDNRLPPYPAEKLKNLLGFDTLEDLIDFIKYYGIDMESNEDYYGVFFDKKKEIIEPEISLTQKRTEQLERKRDNISYKEIINNGVINDDIDETQPMFSFNQDIYNSNNMDSMEDSNMDDVNMEIKEPSNQNSSMFPVFNNPNVNVFNKGNDSSLKNTTFSFKTGSEINPPKKETPTFTFSSSDKNTISTNNNTSNPKPTFTFGSIKTANVDNKSVDNNNNNKSG
;
A
#
# COMPACT_ATOMS: atom_id res chain seq x y z
N MET A 1 -6.17 -7.69 27.32
CA MET A 1 -5.90 -7.08 25.99
C MET A 1 -5.25 -5.70 26.09
N CYS A 2 -5.28 -5.06 27.26
CA CYS A 2 -4.56 -3.81 27.56
C CYS A 2 -3.89 -3.91 28.95
N PRO A 3 -2.64 -3.45 29.13
CA PRO A 3 -1.97 -3.38 30.44
C PRO A 3 -2.77 -2.59 31.47
N ILE A 4 -2.65 -2.95 32.75
CA ILE A 4 -3.43 -2.32 33.83
C ILE A 4 -3.11 -0.83 33.94
N PHE A 5 -1.81 -0.48 33.91
CA PHE A 5 -1.35 0.89 34.01
C PHE A 5 -1.93 1.78 32.90
N GLU A 6 -1.82 1.34 31.63
CA GLU A 6 -2.33 2.09 30.49
C GLU A 6 -3.85 2.35 30.59
N ARG A 7 -4.64 1.40 31.11
CA ARG A 7 -6.09 1.59 31.27
C ARG A 7 -6.41 2.76 32.20
N TYR A 8 -5.77 2.80 33.37
CA TYR A 8 -6.00 3.87 34.34
C TYR A 8 -5.38 5.19 33.90
N GLU A 9 -4.22 5.15 33.23
CA GLU A 9 -3.62 6.34 32.63
C GLU A 9 -4.57 6.99 31.61
N ARG A 10 -5.15 6.19 30.71
CA ARG A 10 -6.07 6.70 29.68
C ARG A 10 -7.40 7.17 30.25
N GLU A 11 -7.88 6.54 31.32
CA GLU A 11 -9.04 7.01 32.08
C GLU A 11 -8.76 8.39 32.71
N TYR A 12 -7.63 8.53 33.41
CA TYR A 12 -7.22 9.78 34.03
C TYR A 12 -7.02 10.91 33.00
N GLN A 13 -6.38 10.61 31.87
CA GLN A 13 -6.14 11.56 30.78
C GLN A 13 -7.38 11.84 29.91
N LYS A 14 -8.53 11.23 30.20
CA LYS A 14 -9.77 11.32 29.39
C LYS A 14 -9.55 11.00 27.91
N ASN A 15 -8.73 9.98 27.65
CA ASN A 15 -8.25 9.60 26.32
C ASN A 15 -8.64 8.15 25.98
N LEU A 16 -9.85 7.76 26.38
CA LEU A 16 -10.48 6.49 26.06
C LEU A 16 -11.19 6.58 24.71
N ASP A 17 -11.11 5.51 23.93
CA ASP A 17 -11.95 5.38 22.74
C ASP A 17 -13.38 5.02 23.15
N LYS A 18 -14.40 5.46 22.38
CA LYS A 18 -15.81 5.12 22.60
C LYS A 18 -16.07 3.61 22.71
N LEU A 19 -15.23 2.79 22.06
CA LEU A 19 -15.32 1.33 22.08
C LEU A 19 -14.78 0.69 23.37
N GLU A 20 -14.07 1.45 24.19
CA GLU A 20 -13.43 1.01 25.43
C GLU A 20 -14.14 1.53 26.68
N ILE A 21 -15.19 2.34 26.54
CA ILE A 21 -15.91 2.97 27.65
C ILE A 21 -16.97 2.01 28.22
N ASN A 22 -17.04 1.93 29.54
CA ASN A 22 -18.14 1.27 30.24
C ASN A 22 -19.36 2.20 30.29
N GLN A 23 -20.33 1.96 29.42
CA GLN A 23 -21.53 2.79 29.31
C GLN A 23 -22.41 2.79 30.57
N GLU A 24 -22.37 1.74 31.39
CA GLU A 24 -23.21 1.63 32.59
C GLU A 24 -22.67 2.46 33.75
N MET A 25 -21.36 2.58 33.84
CA MET A 25 -20.69 3.31 34.93
C MET A 25 -20.34 4.76 34.56
N SER A 26 -20.31 5.07 33.28
CA SER A 26 -19.93 6.40 32.79
C SER A 26 -21.10 7.38 32.82
N THR A 27 -20.80 8.65 33.06
CA THR A 27 -21.74 9.78 32.97
C THR A 27 -21.32 10.71 31.83
N ASP A 28 -22.12 11.75 31.55
CA ASP A 28 -21.80 12.73 30.52
C ASP A 28 -20.47 13.49 30.77
N GLU A 29 -19.99 13.51 32.02
CA GLU A 29 -18.79 14.25 32.43
C GLU A 29 -17.57 13.35 32.72
N ILE A 30 -17.80 12.08 33.06
CA ILE A 30 -16.78 11.13 33.53
C ILE A 30 -16.93 9.80 32.80
N PHE A 31 -15.89 9.40 32.07
CA PHE A 31 -15.83 8.14 31.35
C PHE A 31 -14.95 7.14 32.10
N TYR A 32 -15.51 5.96 32.41
CA TYR A 32 -14.77 4.85 33.01
C TYR A 32 -14.40 3.81 31.94
N VAL A 33 -13.23 3.21 32.09
CA VAL A 33 -12.73 2.17 31.19
C VAL A 33 -13.42 0.84 31.44
N ASP A 34 -13.91 0.20 30.38
CA ASP A 34 -14.30 -1.21 30.42
C ASP A 34 -13.04 -2.08 30.31
N HIS A 35 -12.59 -2.62 31.43
CA HIS A 35 -11.39 -3.45 31.49
C HIS A 35 -11.44 -4.70 30.59
N LYS A 36 -12.63 -5.17 30.19
CA LYS A 36 -12.79 -6.30 29.27
C LYS A 36 -12.66 -5.89 27.81
N LYS A 37 -12.95 -4.63 27.48
CA LYS A 37 -12.90 -4.10 26.10
C LYS A 37 -11.64 -3.31 25.77
N ALA A 38 -10.93 -2.80 26.78
CA ALA A 38 -9.72 -2.01 26.57
C ALA A 38 -8.64 -2.79 25.82
N VAL A 39 -8.08 -2.18 24.76
CA VAL A 39 -6.98 -2.72 23.96
C VAL A 39 -5.79 -1.76 24.01
N LYS A 40 -4.58 -2.30 24.17
CA LYS A 40 -3.33 -1.52 24.24
C LYS A 40 -3.18 -0.60 23.02
N ARG A 41 -2.94 0.70 23.24
CA ARG A 41 -2.67 1.67 22.16
C ARG A 41 -1.30 1.45 21.53
N TYR A 42 -1.12 1.91 20.30
CA TYR A 42 0.22 2.00 19.73
C TYR A 42 0.97 3.16 20.39
N GLN A 43 2.20 2.90 20.84
CA GLN A 43 3.08 3.94 21.39
C GLN A 43 4.26 4.15 20.46
N ARG A 44 4.57 5.40 20.09
CA ARG A 44 5.77 5.67 19.29
C ARG A 44 7.02 5.38 20.12
N SER A 45 7.97 4.70 19.49
CA SER A 45 9.34 4.56 19.99
C SER A 45 10.05 5.90 19.79
N ASP A 46 10.03 6.73 20.83
CA ASP A 46 10.69 8.04 20.82
C ASP A 46 12.03 7.94 21.55
N ALA A 47 13.04 8.69 21.10
CA ALA A 47 14.35 8.72 21.74
C ALA A 47 14.21 9.25 23.19
N GLY A 48 14.63 8.44 24.16
CA GLY A 48 14.54 8.77 25.59
C GLY A 48 13.33 8.20 26.32
N LYS A 49 12.41 7.49 25.64
CA LYS A 49 11.41 6.67 26.34
C LYS A 49 12.09 5.46 26.98
N GLU A 50 11.73 5.17 28.22
CA GLU A 50 12.15 3.95 28.91
C GLU A 50 11.64 2.71 28.16
N GLN A 51 12.40 1.62 28.23
CA GLN A 51 11.96 0.35 27.67
C GLN A 51 10.67 -0.09 28.38
N PRO A 52 9.67 -0.58 27.64
CA PRO A 52 8.42 -1.02 28.26
C PRO A 52 8.69 -2.17 29.22
N LEU A 53 8.00 -2.18 30.36
CA LEU A 53 8.12 -3.26 31.33
C LEU A 53 7.49 -4.54 30.74
N PRO A 54 7.89 -5.73 31.23
CA PRO A 54 7.26 -6.98 30.79
C PRO A 54 5.73 -6.99 30.96
N CYS A 55 5.19 -6.33 32.00
CA CYS A 55 3.75 -6.22 32.23
C CYS A 55 3.02 -5.32 31.22
N ASP A 56 3.76 -4.51 30.46
CA ASP A 56 3.22 -3.61 29.45
C ASP A 56 3.16 -4.26 28.06
N VAL A 57 3.77 -5.43 27.87
CA VAL A 57 3.86 -6.12 26.58
C VAL A 57 3.01 -7.40 26.61
N ARG A 58 2.14 -7.58 25.60
CA ARG A 58 1.26 -8.77 25.54
C ARG A 58 2.02 -9.96 24.93
N PRO A 59 1.96 -11.16 25.54
CA PRO A 59 2.53 -12.36 24.95
C PRO A 59 1.68 -12.88 23.77
N PRO A 60 2.22 -13.74 22.89
CA PRO A 60 1.55 -14.18 21.65
C PRO A 60 0.13 -14.73 21.82
N PRO A 61 -0.20 -15.58 22.81
CA PRO A 61 -1.57 -16.07 22.99
C PRO A 61 -2.57 -14.93 23.24
N ILE A 62 -2.13 -13.88 23.95
CA ILE A 62 -2.95 -12.70 24.23
C ILE A 62 -3.02 -11.79 23.00
N LEU A 63 -1.97 -11.72 22.18
CA LEU A 63 -2.00 -11.00 20.89
C LEU A 63 -2.99 -11.64 19.92
N LYS A 64 -2.97 -12.97 19.75
CA LYS A 64 -3.94 -13.73 18.94
C LYS A 64 -5.37 -13.50 19.44
N LYS A 65 -5.60 -13.63 20.75
CA LYS A 65 -6.90 -13.32 21.38
C LYS A 65 -7.35 -11.88 21.13
N THR A 66 -6.43 -10.92 21.21
CA THR A 66 -6.74 -9.50 20.97
C THR A 66 -7.12 -9.27 19.52
N LEU A 67 -6.41 -9.87 18.57
CA LEU A 67 -6.72 -9.75 17.15
C LEU A 67 -8.09 -10.36 16.82
N ASN A 68 -8.42 -11.52 17.40
CA ASN A 68 -9.75 -12.13 17.29
C ASN A 68 -10.83 -11.19 17.83
N TYR A 69 -10.63 -10.59 18.99
CA TYR A 69 -11.57 -9.60 19.53
C TYR A 69 -11.80 -8.42 18.57
N LEU A 70 -10.73 -7.87 17.97
CA LEU A 70 -10.84 -6.76 17.03
C LEU A 70 -11.63 -7.16 15.76
N ILE A 71 -11.36 -8.33 15.19
CA ILE A 71 -11.97 -8.77 13.93
C ILE A 71 -13.37 -9.33 14.15
N ASP A 72 -13.51 -10.24 15.11
CA ASP A 72 -14.71 -11.06 15.27
C ASP A 72 -15.80 -10.35 16.07
N GLU A 73 -15.42 -9.41 16.95
CA GLU A 73 -16.38 -8.67 17.77
C GLU A 73 -16.48 -7.20 17.35
N ILE A 74 -15.37 -6.46 17.33
CA ILE A 74 -15.41 -5.00 17.10
C ILE A 74 -15.88 -4.67 15.69
N ILE A 75 -15.24 -5.23 14.65
CA ILE A 75 -15.62 -4.95 13.25
C ILE A 75 -17.04 -5.46 12.97
N MET A 76 -17.39 -6.66 13.43
CA MET A 76 -18.72 -7.24 13.20
C MET A 76 -19.84 -6.45 13.87
N LYS A 77 -19.63 -5.95 15.08
CA LYS A 77 -20.67 -5.25 15.85
C LYS A 77 -20.86 -3.80 15.42
N HIS A 78 -19.78 -3.11 15.06
CA HIS A 78 -19.80 -1.67 14.83
C HIS A 78 -19.54 -1.26 13.37
N GLY A 79 -19.18 -2.22 12.52
CA GLY A 79 -18.83 -1.99 11.12
C GLY A 79 -17.39 -1.52 10.94
N ILE A 80 -16.84 -1.77 9.74
CA ILE A 80 -15.44 -1.44 9.41
C ILE A 80 -15.17 0.08 9.43
N GLU A 81 -16.14 0.89 9.00
CA GLU A 81 -16.02 2.35 8.94
C GLU A 81 -15.89 2.98 10.32
N ASN A 82 -16.82 2.66 11.24
CA ASN A 82 -16.85 3.27 12.57
C ASN A 82 -15.70 2.82 13.49
N THR A 83 -15.02 1.73 13.14
CA THR A 83 -13.98 1.10 13.94
C THR A 83 -12.59 1.28 13.37
N HIS A 84 -12.46 1.77 12.12
CA HIS A 84 -11.19 1.82 11.39
C HIS A 84 -10.06 2.49 12.18
N GLY A 85 -10.30 3.70 12.68
CA GLY A 85 -9.29 4.45 13.43
C GLY A 85 -8.79 3.71 14.67
N PHE A 86 -9.70 3.06 15.39
CA PHE A 86 -9.40 2.23 16.55
C PHE A 86 -8.63 0.96 16.15
N VAL A 87 -9.19 0.14 15.25
CA VAL A 87 -8.60 -1.14 14.85
C VAL A 87 -7.23 -0.95 14.20
N ARG A 88 -7.05 0.07 13.36
CA ARG A 88 -5.75 0.41 12.75
C ARG A 88 -4.69 0.74 13.80
N ASP A 89 -5.03 1.50 14.83
CA ASP A 89 -4.10 1.81 15.93
C ASP A 89 -3.77 0.54 16.75
N ARG A 90 -4.78 -0.25 17.09
CA ARG A 90 -4.62 -1.44 17.93
C ARG A 90 -3.90 -2.59 17.22
N THR A 91 -4.11 -2.77 15.92
CA THR A 91 -3.35 -3.74 15.10
C THR A 91 -1.89 -3.33 14.95
N ARG A 92 -1.60 -2.03 14.83
CA ARG A 92 -0.22 -1.51 14.89
C ARG A 92 0.44 -1.79 16.25
N SER A 93 -0.30 -1.65 17.36
CA SER A 93 0.16 -2.02 18.70
C SER A 93 0.45 -3.51 18.84
N ILE A 94 -0.39 -4.38 18.26
CA ILE A 94 -0.18 -5.84 18.25
C ILE A 94 1.14 -6.18 17.56
N ARG A 95 1.39 -5.60 16.38
CA ARG A 95 2.65 -5.79 15.65
C ARG A 95 3.86 -5.29 16.43
N GLN A 96 3.72 -4.12 17.07
CA GLN A 96 4.77 -3.57 17.92
C GLN A 96 5.14 -4.53 19.06
N ASP A 97 4.16 -5.16 19.71
CA ASP A 97 4.43 -6.12 20.79
C ASP A 97 5.17 -7.37 20.30
N PHE A 98 4.87 -7.87 19.09
CA PHE A 98 5.67 -8.94 18.46
C PHE A 98 7.12 -8.50 18.23
N SER A 99 7.32 -7.30 17.66
CA SER A 99 8.65 -6.76 17.41
C SER A 99 9.46 -6.53 18.68
N LEU A 100 8.83 -6.01 19.75
CA LEU A 100 9.48 -5.77 21.05
C LEU A 100 9.98 -7.06 21.70
N GLN A 101 9.26 -8.16 21.50
CA GLN A 101 9.65 -9.48 22.01
C GLN A 101 10.55 -10.26 21.02
N ASN A 102 10.85 -9.68 19.85
CA ASN A 102 11.55 -10.34 18.75
C ASN A 102 10.93 -11.70 18.35
N ILE A 103 9.58 -11.76 18.36
CA ILE A 103 8.84 -12.98 18.01
C ILE A 103 8.47 -12.93 16.53
N ARG A 104 8.92 -13.94 15.78
CA ARG A 104 8.75 -14.08 14.32
C ARG A 104 8.26 -15.50 13.95
N ASP A 105 7.57 -16.18 14.86
CA ASP A 105 7.08 -17.54 14.68
C ASP A 105 5.74 -17.57 13.90
N LYS A 106 5.15 -18.77 13.78
CA LYS A 106 3.85 -19.01 13.15
C LYS A 106 2.72 -18.11 13.69
N SER A 107 2.76 -17.76 14.99
CA SER A 107 1.76 -16.89 15.60
C SER A 107 1.90 -15.43 15.17
N ALA A 108 3.15 -14.97 14.99
CA ALA A 108 3.41 -13.64 14.44
C ALA A 108 2.99 -13.56 12.98
N VAL A 109 3.28 -14.60 12.19
CA VAL A 109 2.88 -14.70 10.78
C VAL A 109 1.35 -14.64 10.66
N ASP A 110 0.61 -15.51 11.35
CA ASP A 110 -0.88 -15.53 11.33
C ASP A 110 -1.47 -14.14 11.65
N ALA A 111 -0.93 -13.47 12.67
CA ALA A 111 -1.38 -12.13 13.04
C ALA A 111 -1.10 -11.10 11.93
N HIS A 112 0.08 -11.12 11.32
CA HIS A 112 0.43 -10.17 10.26
C HIS A 112 -0.34 -10.42 8.97
N GLU A 113 -0.57 -11.68 8.61
CA GLU A 113 -1.39 -12.07 7.44
C GLU A 113 -2.80 -11.48 7.53
N ARG A 114 -3.48 -11.70 8.66
CA ARG A 114 -4.83 -11.17 8.91
C ARG A 114 -4.85 -9.64 8.94
N ILE A 115 -3.85 -9.01 9.56
CA ILE A 115 -3.72 -7.55 9.58
C ILE A 115 -3.52 -6.99 8.16
N ALA A 116 -2.73 -7.65 7.30
CA ALA A 116 -2.57 -7.24 5.91
C ALA A 116 -3.89 -7.35 5.13
N ARG A 117 -4.64 -8.46 5.27
CA ARG A 117 -5.99 -8.58 4.64
C ARG A 117 -6.94 -7.48 5.11
N TYR A 118 -6.92 -7.15 6.40
CA TYR A 118 -7.70 -6.02 6.95
C TYR A 118 -7.33 -4.69 6.29
N HIS A 119 -6.05 -4.37 6.14
CA HIS A 119 -5.64 -3.12 5.50
C HIS A 119 -6.02 -3.05 4.02
N ILE A 120 -5.91 -4.15 3.27
CA ILE A 120 -6.36 -4.22 1.87
C ILE A 120 -7.87 -3.96 1.79
N LEU A 121 -8.64 -4.56 2.68
CA LEU A 121 -10.09 -4.35 2.75
C LEU A 121 -10.43 -2.89 3.08
N CYS A 122 -9.73 -2.25 4.03
CA CYS A 122 -9.94 -0.84 4.36
C CYS A 122 -9.59 0.09 3.20
N LEU A 123 -8.54 -0.21 2.44
CA LEU A 123 -8.16 0.57 1.25
C LEU A 123 -9.29 0.61 0.21
N HIS A 124 -10.07 -0.46 0.09
CA HIS A 124 -11.21 -0.51 -0.83
C HIS A 124 -12.50 0.08 -0.21
N GLN A 125 -12.84 -0.32 1.02
CA GLN A 125 -14.13 0.05 1.62
C GLN A 125 -14.20 1.52 2.07
N LEU A 126 -13.06 2.14 2.37
CA LEU A 126 -13.00 3.46 3.00
C LEU A 126 -12.35 4.54 2.13
N CYS A 127 -11.98 4.24 0.88
CA CYS A 127 -11.24 5.18 0.02
C CYS A 127 -11.98 6.51 -0.24
N GLU A 128 -13.31 6.50 -0.19
CA GLU A 128 -14.16 7.69 -0.40
C GLU A 128 -14.59 8.36 0.90
N LYS A 129 -14.21 7.82 2.06
CA LYS A 129 -14.67 8.33 3.36
C LYS A 129 -13.86 9.55 3.79
N GLU A 130 -14.57 10.58 4.26
CA GLU A 130 -13.93 11.77 4.80
C GLU A 130 -13.04 11.43 6.01
N GLY A 131 -11.86 12.02 6.06
CA GLY A 131 -10.87 11.76 7.11
C GLY A 131 -10.08 10.45 6.97
N PHE A 132 -10.43 9.57 6.02
CA PHE A 132 -9.63 8.39 5.72
C PHE A 132 -8.37 8.78 4.92
N SER A 133 -7.19 8.44 5.46
CA SER A 133 -5.93 8.69 4.77
C SER A 133 -5.45 7.42 4.07
N VAL A 134 -5.73 7.34 2.77
CA VAL A 134 -5.24 6.26 1.89
C VAL A 134 -3.72 6.09 2.01
N GLN A 135 -2.98 7.21 2.09
CA GLN A 135 -1.52 7.17 2.20
C GLN A 135 -1.04 6.54 3.51
N GLN A 136 -1.65 6.87 4.65
CA GLN A 136 -1.30 6.26 5.93
C GLN A 136 -1.64 4.77 5.94
N GLU A 137 -2.77 4.39 5.33
CA GLU A 137 -3.19 2.99 5.25
C GLU A 137 -2.24 2.17 4.38
N LYS A 138 -1.85 2.69 3.21
CA LYS A 138 -0.80 2.11 2.34
C LYS A 138 0.50 1.91 3.10
N GLU A 139 0.95 2.93 3.83
CA GLU A 139 2.19 2.84 4.62
C GLU A 139 2.10 1.74 5.69
N GLN A 140 0.96 1.59 6.37
CA GLN A 140 0.78 0.49 7.31
C GLN A 140 0.82 -0.86 6.60
N LEU A 141 0.04 -1.04 5.52
CA LEU A 141 0.03 -2.26 4.72
C LEU A 141 1.43 -2.65 4.25
N PHE A 142 2.18 -1.71 3.67
CA PHE A 142 3.53 -1.98 3.16
C PHE A 142 4.47 -2.44 4.26
N LYS A 143 4.38 -1.83 5.46
CA LYS A 143 5.16 -2.28 6.62
C LYS A 143 4.77 -3.68 7.08
N VAL A 144 3.48 -4.04 7.02
CA VAL A 144 3.04 -5.41 7.37
C VAL A 144 3.59 -6.41 6.36
N LEU A 145 3.42 -6.13 5.07
CA LEU A 145 3.87 -7.01 4.00
C LEU A 145 5.39 -7.18 3.99
N GLN A 146 6.15 -6.11 4.27
CA GLN A 146 7.60 -6.16 4.41
C GLN A 146 8.02 -7.09 5.57
N SER A 147 7.39 -6.97 6.75
CA SER A 147 7.65 -7.89 7.86
C SER A 147 7.33 -9.34 7.47
N LEU A 148 6.24 -9.57 6.73
CA LEU A 148 5.91 -10.91 6.23
C LEU A 148 6.98 -11.46 5.27
N GLN A 149 7.54 -10.64 4.38
CA GLN A 149 8.65 -11.08 3.51
C GLN A 149 9.84 -11.59 4.34
N GLU A 150 10.22 -10.82 5.37
CA GLU A 150 11.31 -11.19 6.28
C GLU A 150 11.01 -12.48 7.05
N PHE A 151 9.78 -12.65 7.54
CA PHE A 151 9.38 -13.87 8.26
C PHE A 151 9.41 -15.11 7.35
N TYR A 152 8.96 -14.99 6.11
CA TYR A 152 9.01 -16.09 5.15
C TYR A 152 10.46 -16.44 4.76
N ASP A 153 11.30 -15.43 4.54
CA ASP A 153 12.71 -15.65 4.20
C ASP A 153 13.45 -16.35 5.36
N GLU A 154 13.24 -15.92 6.61
CA GLU A 154 13.80 -16.59 7.80
C GLU A 154 13.22 -17.99 8.02
N GLY A 155 11.92 -18.17 7.80
CA GLY A 155 11.29 -19.49 7.93
C GLY A 155 11.82 -20.47 6.89
N LYS A 156 12.09 -20.02 5.67
CA LYS A 156 12.76 -20.81 4.63
C LYS A 156 14.15 -21.28 5.08
N GLU A 157 14.95 -20.42 5.71
CA GLU A 157 16.25 -20.81 6.29
C GLU A 157 16.09 -21.90 7.37
N LYS A 158 14.97 -21.89 8.09
CA LYS A 158 14.60 -22.87 9.12
C LYS A 158 13.78 -24.05 8.58
N SER A 159 13.57 -24.14 7.26
CA SER A 159 12.72 -25.15 6.61
C SER A 159 11.27 -25.20 7.10
N ILE A 160 10.73 -24.06 7.55
CA ILE A 160 9.32 -23.90 7.93
C ILE A 160 8.50 -23.60 6.69
N ILE A 161 7.37 -24.28 6.53
CA ILE A 161 6.42 -24.05 5.45
C ILE A 161 5.26 -23.19 5.96
N TYR A 162 4.96 -22.12 5.23
CA TYR A 162 3.79 -21.29 5.49
C TYR A 162 2.77 -21.44 4.34
N PRO A 163 1.56 -21.97 4.59
CA PRO A 163 0.56 -22.27 3.57
C PRO A 163 0.09 -21.04 2.79
N ASN A 164 0.05 -19.88 3.43
CA ASN A 164 -0.43 -18.64 2.82
C ASN A 164 0.71 -17.80 2.22
N GLU A 165 1.97 -18.26 2.23
CA GLU A 165 3.12 -17.47 1.75
C GLU A 165 2.88 -16.89 0.35
N ALA A 166 2.42 -17.71 -0.59
CA ALA A 166 2.20 -17.30 -1.97
C ALA A 166 1.18 -16.15 -2.10
N GLU A 167 0.14 -16.11 -1.27
CA GLU A 167 -0.84 -15.02 -1.23
C GLU A 167 -0.16 -13.69 -0.89
N PHE A 168 0.66 -13.68 0.16
CA PHE A 168 1.30 -12.47 0.65
C PHE A 168 2.54 -12.05 -0.16
N ARG A 169 3.23 -13.00 -0.81
CA ARG A 169 4.21 -12.67 -1.86
C ARG A 169 3.53 -11.95 -3.03
N ALA A 170 2.35 -12.41 -3.44
CA ALA A 170 1.58 -11.76 -4.49
C ALA A 170 1.10 -10.36 -4.09
N TYR A 171 0.59 -10.16 -2.86
CA TYR A 171 0.25 -8.83 -2.36
C TYR A 171 1.46 -7.89 -2.29
N TYR A 172 2.64 -8.40 -1.94
CA TYR A 172 3.86 -7.59 -1.91
C TYR A 172 4.28 -7.13 -3.31
N ILE A 173 4.18 -7.99 -4.32
CA ILE A 173 4.42 -7.65 -5.74
C ILE A 173 3.43 -6.58 -6.20
N ILE A 174 2.12 -6.77 -5.98
CA ILE A 174 1.10 -5.81 -6.40
C ILE A 174 1.31 -4.46 -5.72
N SER A 175 1.61 -4.45 -4.42
CA SER A 175 1.86 -3.22 -3.65
C SER A 175 2.99 -2.36 -4.25
N HIS A 176 3.92 -2.99 -4.96
CA HIS A 176 5.07 -2.37 -5.61
C HIS A 176 5.06 -2.61 -7.12
N ILE A 177 3.88 -2.62 -7.75
CA ILE A 177 3.70 -3.00 -9.17
C ILE A 177 4.56 -2.19 -10.16
N PHE A 178 5.04 -1.01 -9.78
CA PHE A 178 5.91 -0.18 -10.63
C PHE A 178 7.41 -0.35 -10.34
N ASP A 179 7.79 -1.21 -9.39
CA ASP A 179 9.18 -1.49 -9.02
C ASP A 179 9.63 -2.83 -9.63
N ASN A 180 10.42 -2.75 -10.69
CA ASN A 180 10.94 -3.91 -11.41
C ASN A 180 11.94 -4.73 -10.57
N GLU A 181 12.56 -4.16 -9.53
CA GLU A 181 13.46 -4.91 -8.65
C GLU A 181 12.70 -5.93 -7.79
N ILE A 182 11.42 -5.66 -7.47
CA ILE A 182 10.60 -6.62 -6.73
C ILE A 182 10.30 -7.86 -7.58
N VAL A 183 10.02 -7.67 -8.87
CA VAL A 183 9.82 -8.78 -9.82
C VAL A 183 11.09 -9.60 -9.97
N ARG A 184 12.25 -8.94 -10.08
CA ARG A 184 13.54 -9.63 -10.16
C ARG A 184 13.83 -10.45 -8.90
N LYS A 185 13.48 -9.93 -7.71
CA LYS A 185 13.58 -10.69 -6.46
C LYS A 185 12.62 -11.87 -6.41
N ALA A 186 11.44 -11.77 -7.03
CA ALA A 186 10.50 -12.87 -7.09
C ALA A 186 11.05 -14.08 -7.86
N GLU A 187 11.97 -13.90 -8.80
CA GLU A 187 12.68 -15.01 -9.48
C GLU A 187 13.50 -15.88 -8.51
N LEU A 188 13.84 -15.35 -7.33
CA LEU A 188 14.58 -16.07 -6.28
C LEU A 188 13.66 -16.87 -5.33
N TYR A 189 12.34 -16.77 -5.50
CA TYR A 189 11.40 -17.55 -4.71
C TYR A 189 11.55 -19.05 -5.00
N PRO A 190 11.22 -19.93 -4.03
CA PRO A 190 11.07 -21.36 -4.30
C PRO A 190 10.12 -21.60 -5.46
N LYS A 191 10.34 -22.67 -6.24
CA LYS A 191 9.54 -22.96 -7.44
C LYS A 191 8.06 -23.11 -7.10
N GLU A 192 7.78 -23.71 -5.95
CA GLU A 192 6.43 -23.95 -5.43
C GLU A 192 5.68 -22.63 -5.21
N ILE A 193 6.39 -21.59 -4.74
CA ILE A 193 5.85 -20.24 -4.52
C ILE A 193 5.81 -19.46 -5.83
N LEU A 194 6.88 -19.50 -6.62
CA LEU A 194 6.97 -18.77 -7.88
C LEU A 194 5.87 -19.18 -8.86
N PHE A 195 5.63 -20.48 -9.02
CA PHE A 195 4.59 -21.02 -9.91
C PHE A 195 3.20 -21.07 -9.27
N HIS A 196 3.05 -20.61 -8.03
CA HIS A 196 1.74 -20.56 -7.39
C HIS A 196 0.81 -19.58 -8.14
N PRO A 197 -0.49 -19.91 -8.34
CA PRO A 197 -1.44 -19.07 -9.08
C PRO A 197 -1.49 -17.61 -8.60
N TYR A 198 -1.44 -17.37 -7.28
CA TYR A 198 -1.36 -16.02 -6.70
C TYR A 198 -0.18 -15.21 -7.24
N VAL A 199 1.03 -15.79 -7.20
CA VAL A 199 2.26 -15.10 -7.63
C VAL A 199 2.27 -14.91 -9.14
N GLN A 200 1.86 -15.93 -9.90
CA GLN A 200 1.74 -15.84 -11.36
C GLN A 200 0.76 -14.75 -11.79
N LEU A 201 -0.38 -14.62 -11.10
CA LEU A 201 -1.36 -13.57 -11.37
C LEU A 201 -0.80 -12.18 -11.04
N ALA A 202 -0.07 -12.02 -9.92
CA ALA A 202 0.58 -10.75 -9.59
C ALA A 202 1.65 -10.36 -10.62
N LEU A 203 2.43 -11.32 -11.10
CA LEU A 203 3.40 -11.11 -12.17
C LEU A 203 2.72 -10.74 -13.50
N GLU A 204 1.58 -11.38 -13.85
CA GLU A 204 0.78 -10.99 -15.02
C GLU A 204 0.23 -9.56 -14.89
N PHE A 205 -0.23 -9.15 -13.69
CA PHE A 205 -0.63 -7.76 -13.47
C PHE A 205 0.52 -6.78 -13.67
N GLN A 206 1.70 -7.09 -13.14
CA GLN A 206 2.87 -6.26 -13.32
C GLN A 206 3.26 -6.17 -14.80
N SER A 207 3.33 -7.28 -15.52
CA SER A 207 3.75 -7.30 -16.92
C SER A 207 2.78 -6.51 -17.80
N LEU A 208 1.47 -6.69 -17.62
CA LEU A 208 0.45 -5.94 -18.36
C LEU A 208 0.49 -4.44 -18.04
N THR A 209 0.88 -4.07 -16.82
CA THR A 209 1.04 -2.69 -16.39
C THR A 209 2.28 -2.04 -17.01
N ASP A 210 3.41 -2.75 -17.05
CA ASP A 210 4.67 -2.27 -17.61
C ASP A 210 4.62 -2.17 -19.14
N GLU A 211 4.04 -3.17 -19.81
CA GLU A 211 3.84 -3.20 -21.26
C GLU A 211 2.76 -2.21 -21.74
N GLY A 212 1.98 -1.63 -20.83
CA GLY A 212 0.89 -0.71 -21.16
C GLY A 212 -0.33 -1.36 -21.83
N ILE A 213 -0.59 -2.65 -21.56
CA ILE A 213 -1.73 -3.40 -22.10
C ILE A 213 -2.96 -3.24 -21.19
N TYR A 214 -3.42 -2.00 -21.04
CA TYR A 214 -4.42 -1.60 -20.05
C TYR A 214 -5.77 -2.33 -20.18
N SER A 215 -6.26 -2.54 -21.41
CA SER A 215 -7.55 -3.22 -21.61
C SER A 215 -7.53 -4.66 -21.09
N ARG A 216 -6.41 -5.37 -21.31
CA ARG A 216 -6.26 -6.75 -20.82
C ARG A 216 -6.07 -6.76 -19.30
N LEU A 217 -5.33 -5.79 -18.77
CA LEU A 217 -5.15 -5.62 -17.33
C LEU A 217 -6.50 -5.47 -16.62
N PHE A 218 -7.34 -4.50 -17.00
CA PHE A 218 -8.64 -4.30 -16.35
C PHE A 218 -9.57 -5.50 -16.51
N LYS A 219 -9.59 -6.15 -17.69
CA LYS A 219 -10.33 -7.41 -17.88
C LYS A 219 -9.86 -8.51 -16.92
N LYS A 220 -8.54 -8.63 -16.70
CA LYS A 220 -7.98 -9.61 -15.77
C LYS A 220 -8.32 -9.26 -14.32
N VAL A 221 -8.17 -8.00 -13.91
CA VAL A 221 -8.48 -7.54 -12.54
C VAL A 221 -9.95 -7.79 -12.18
N PHE A 222 -10.88 -7.51 -13.12
CA PHE A 222 -12.32 -7.72 -12.91
C PHE A 222 -12.78 -9.15 -13.23
N SER A 223 -11.90 -10.03 -13.69
CA SER A 223 -12.24 -11.44 -13.93
C SER A 223 -12.74 -12.09 -12.63
N PRO A 224 -13.77 -12.96 -12.68
CA PRO A 224 -14.21 -13.77 -11.54
C PRO A 224 -13.08 -14.64 -10.95
N GLU A 225 -12.10 -15.03 -11.76
CA GLU A 225 -10.94 -15.83 -11.35
C GLU A 225 -9.97 -15.06 -10.46
N THR A 226 -9.97 -13.72 -10.53
CA THR A 226 -9.06 -12.90 -9.74
C THR A 226 -9.58 -12.82 -8.30
N PRO A 227 -8.80 -13.20 -7.28
CA PRO A 227 -9.19 -13.09 -5.88
C PRO A 227 -9.58 -11.66 -5.51
N TYR A 228 -10.65 -11.51 -4.72
CA TYR A 228 -11.23 -10.20 -4.35
C TYR A 228 -10.17 -9.23 -3.81
N LEU A 229 -9.38 -9.64 -2.81
CA LEU A 229 -8.36 -8.80 -2.20
C LEU A 229 -7.23 -8.41 -3.16
N MET A 230 -6.86 -9.25 -4.13
CA MET A 230 -5.89 -8.85 -5.16
C MET A 230 -6.47 -7.74 -6.06
N GLY A 231 -7.75 -7.84 -6.41
CA GLY A 231 -8.46 -6.80 -7.16
C GLY A 231 -8.54 -5.48 -6.37
N CYS A 232 -8.94 -5.55 -5.11
CA CYS A 232 -8.95 -4.39 -4.19
C CYS A 232 -7.55 -3.77 -4.04
N LEU A 233 -6.50 -4.60 -4.02
CA LEU A 233 -5.14 -4.09 -3.93
C LEU A 233 -4.69 -3.43 -5.24
N MET A 234 -5.07 -3.96 -6.40
CA MET A 234 -4.80 -3.32 -7.70
C MET A 234 -5.48 -1.95 -7.84
N GLU A 235 -6.66 -1.79 -7.25
CA GLU A 235 -7.45 -0.55 -7.29
C GLU A 235 -6.64 0.68 -6.85
N ILE A 236 -5.71 0.52 -5.89
CA ILE A 236 -4.91 1.61 -5.35
C ILE A 236 -3.96 2.25 -6.38
N HIS A 237 -3.77 1.59 -7.52
CA HIS A 237 -2.92 2.02 -8.63
C HIS A 237 -3.73 2.51 -9.84
N PHE A 238 -5.06 2.38 -9.84
CA PHE A 238 -5.90 2.68 -11.01
C PHE A 238 -5.71 4.11 -11.52
N ASN A 239 -5.64 5.11 -10.64
CA ASN A 239 -5.45 6.50 -11.06
C ASN A 239 -4.13 6.69 -11.82
N ILE A 240 -3.04 6.04 -11.38
CA ILE A 240 -1.73 6.11 -12.02
C ILE A 240 -1.76 5.37 -13.37
N ILE A 241 -2.37 4.18 -13.40
CA ILE A 241 -2.47 3.35 -14.61
C ILE A 241 -3.32 4.06 -15.67
N ARG A 242 -4.48 4.58 -15.29
CA ARG A 242 -5.38 5.35 -16.17
C ARG A 242 -4.68 6.61 -16.70
N LYS A 243 -3.92 7.32 -15.86
CA LYS A 243 -3.10 8.47 -16.29
C LYS A 243 -2.07 8.06 -17.35
N LYS A 244 -1.28 7.01 -17.09
CA LYS A 244 -0.29 6.47 -18.04
C LYS A 244 -0.94 6.09 -19.37
N ALA A 245 -2.13 5.49 -19.32
CA ALA A 245 -2.91 5.15 -20.50
C ALA A 245 -3.34 6.38 -21.30
N LEU A 246 -3.84 7.44 -20.64
CA LEU A 246 -4.20 8.69 -21.32
C LEU A 246 -2.98 9.36 -21.97
N ILE A 247 -1.84 9.42 -21.30
CA ILE A 247 -0.60 9.96 -21.87
C ILE A 247 -0.20 9.18 -23.13
N ALA A 248 -0.24 7.84 -23.06
CA ALA A 248 0.06 6.99 -24.20
C ALA A 248 -0.91 7.24 -25.36
N MET A 249 -2.21 7.31 -25.09
CA MET A 249 -3.24 7.59 -26.10
C MET A 249 -3.10 8.99 -26.72
N ASN A 250 -2.83 10.02 -25.90
CA ASN A 250 -2.61 11.40 -26.35
C ASN A 250 -1.39 11.52 -27.28
N SER A 251 -0.35 10.71 -27.04
CA SER A 251 0.86 10.69 -27.86
C SER A 251 0.71 9.90 -29.18
N ALA A 252 -0.15 8.88 -29.19
CA ALA A 252 -0.25 7.90 -30.28
C ALA A 252 -1.36 8.22 -31.29
N ILE A 253 -2.51 8.74 -30.83
CA ILE A 253 -3.67 8.98 -31.68
C ILE A 253 -3.41 10.23 -32.52
N LYS A 254 -3.17 10.04 -33.82
CA LYS A 254 -3.04 11.12 -34.80
C LYS A 254 -4.40 11.41 -35.39
N TYR A 255 -5.03 12.51 -35.00
CA TYR A 255 -6.08 13.12 -35.82
C TYR A 255 -5.41 13.72 -37.05
N LYS A 256 -5.23 12.92 -38.11
CA LYS A 256 -4.84 13.45 -39.42
C LYS A 256 -5.93 14.41 -39.87
N ASP A 257 -5.60 15.69 -39.99
CA ASP A 257 -6.39 16.72 -40.69
C ASP A 257 -7.88 16.78 -40.29
N ASN A 258 -8.22 16.65 -39.00
CA ASN A 258 -9.62 16.61 -38.52
C ASN A 258 -10.51 15.50 -39.14
N ARG A 259 -9.92 14.44 -39.72
CA ARG A 259 -10.70 13.38 -40.40
C ARG A 259 -11.10 12.19 -39.54
N LEU A 260 -10.51 12.03 -38.36
CA LEU A 260 -10.91 10.98 -37.43
C LEU A 260 -11.92 11.55 -36.43
N PRO A 261 -13.05 10.88 -36.19
CA PRO A 261 -13.98 11.30 -35.16
C PRO A 261 -13.31 11.21 -33.78
N PRO A 262 -13.76 11.98 -32.78
CA PRO A 262 -13.31 11.86 -31.40
C PRO A 262 -13.37 10.42 -30.92
N TYR A 263 -12.51 10.03 -29.98
CA TYR A 263 -12.53 8.66 -29.47
C TYR A 263 -13.81 8.44 -28.65
N PRO A 264 -14.62 7.40 -28.93
CA PRO A 264 -15.87 7.17 -28.21
C PRO A 264 -15.62 6.95 -26.71
N ALA A 265 -16.22 7.79 -25.88
CA ALA A 265 -16.01 7.74 -24.43
C ALA A 265 -16.46 6.40 -23.82
N GLU A 266 -17.53 5.79 -24.36
CA GLU A 266 -17.99 4.47 -23.91
C GLU A 266 -16.97 3.36 -24.15
N LYS A 267 -16.24 3.43 -25.27
CA LYS A 267 -15.13 2.51 -25.55
C LYS A 267 -13.96 2.76 -24.60
N LEU A 268 -13.70 4.03 -24.25
CA LEU A 268 -12.62 4.41 -23.35
C LEU A 268 -12.92 3.98 -21.91
N LYS A 269 -14.17 4.12 -21.47
CA LYS A 269 -14.68 3.64 -20.19
C LYS A 269 -14.36 2.16 -20.00
N ASN A 270 -14.72 1.34 -20.99
CA ASN A 270 -14.46 -0.10 -20.98
C ASN A 270 -12.97 -0.44 -21.08
N LEU A 271 -12.18 0.36 -21.81
CA LEU A 271 -10.73 0.16 -21.93
C LEU A 271 -9.99 0.44 -20.62
N LEU A 272 -10.40 1.50 -19.90
CA LEU A 272 -9.77 1.98 -18.67
C LEU A 272 -10.46 1.47 -17.39
N GLY A 273 -11.44 0.57 -17.54
CA GLY A 273 -12.10 -0.08 -16.43
C GLY A 273 -12.83 0.87 -15.49
N PHE A 274 -13.49 1.90 -16.02
CA PHE A 274 -14.38 2.76 -15.22
C PHE A 274 -15.75 2.09 -15.05
N ASP A 275 -16.39 2.32 -13.90
CA ASP A 275 -17.76 1.83 -13.65
C ASP A 275 -18.78 2.65 -14.44
N THR A 276 -18.68 3.98 -14.36
CA THR A 276 -19.63 4.90 -14.99
C THR A 276 -18.96 5.79 -16.02
N LEU A 277 -19.77 6.33 -16.93
CA LEU A 277 -19.30 7.32 -17.89
C LEU A 277 -18.98 8.65 -17.22
N GLU A 278 -19.69 8.98 -16.14
CA GLU A 278 -19.48 10.18 -15.32
C GLU A 278 -18.08 10.18 -14.70
N ASP A 279 -17.65 9.05 -14.11
CA ASP A 279 -16.30 8.92 -13.55
C ASP A 279 -15.21 9.12 -14.61
N LEU A 280 -15.43 8.60 -15.82
CA LEU A 280 -14.52 8.84 -16.93
C LEU A 280 -14.50 10.34 -17.29
N ILE A 281 -15.67 10.97 -17.41
CA ILE A 281 -15.76 12.39 -17.79
C ILE A 281 -15.04 13.27 -16.75
N ASP A 282 -15.25 13.02 -15.46
CA ASP A 282 -14.56 13.73 -14.38
C ASP A 282 -13.04 13.56 -14.48
N PHE A 283 -12.59 12.33 -14.76
CA PHE A 283 -11.18 12.01 -14.94
C PHE A 283 -10.57 12.75 -16.14
N ILE A 284 -11.26 12.75 -17.29
CA ILE A 284 -10.80 13.42 -18.52
C ILE A 284 -10.75 14.94 -18.32
N LYS A 285 -11.76 15.53 -17.68
CA LYS A 285 -11.79 16.96 -17.31
C LYS A 285 -10.66 17.33 -16.35
N TYR A 286 -10.39 16.49 -15.35
CA TYR A 286 -9.30 16.70 -14.39
C TYR A 286 -7.94 16.82 -15.07
N TYR A 287 -7.70 16.04 -16.13
CA TYR A 287 -6.47 16.08 -16.94
C TYR A 287 -6.49 17.14 -18.06
N GLY A 288 -7.54 17.96 -18.16
CA GLY A 288 -7.65 19.05 -19.12
C GLY A 288 -7.79 18.59 -20.58
N ILE A 289 -8.33 17.40 -20.81
CA ILE A 289 -8.53 16.85 -22.15
C ILE A 289 -9.90 17.30 -22.68
N ASP A 290 -9.92 17.82 -23.91
CA ASP A 290 -11.15 18.32 -24.54
C ASP A 290 -12.12 17.17 -24.86
N MET A 291 -13.42 17.47 -24.75
CA MET A 291 -14.50 16.53 -25.04
C MET A 291 -15.58 17.16 -25.93
N GLU A 292 -16.19 16.34 -26.77
CA GLU A 292 -17.45 16.63 -27.46
C GLU A 292 -18.60 15.96 -26.69
N SER A 293 -19.72 16.68 -26.53
CA SER A 293 -20.98 16.14 -26.02
C SER A 293 -22.11 16.48 -26.99
N ASN A 294 -22.72 15.46 -27.59
CA ASN A 294 -23.96 15.53 -28.36
C ASN A 294 -25.04 14.72 -27.62
N GLU A 295 -26.31 14.84 -28.02
CA GLU A 295 -27.49 14.33 -27.27
C GLU A 295 -27.33 12.90 -26.71
N ASP A 296 -26.67 11.98 -27.45
CA ASP A 296 -26.37 10.60 -26.99
C ASP A 296 -24.90 10.17 -27.19
N TYR A 297 -23.97 11.10 -27.42
CA TYR A 297 -22.58 10.76 -27.75
C TYR A 297 -21.57 11.65 -27.03
N TYR A 298 -20.63 11.00 -26.35
CA TYR A 298 -19.45 11.65 -25.76
C TYR A 298 -18.19 11.21 -26.50
N GLY A 299 -17.43 12.19 -26.99
CA GLY A 299 -16.19 12.01 -27.72
C GLY A 299 -15.02 12.63 -26.97
N VAL A 300 -13.89 11.92 -26.86
CA VAL A 300 -12.66 12.43 -26.25
C VAL A 300 -11.64 12.80 -27.34
N PHE A 301 -11.09 14.01 -27.28
CA PHE A 301 -10.07 14.48 -28.21
C PHE A 301 -8.67 14.26 -27.66
N PHE A 302 -7.87 13.48 -28.38
CA PHE A 302 -6.45 13.27 -28.07
C PHE A 302 -5.56 14.12 -28.99
N ASP A 303 -4.98 15.21 -28.48
CA ASP A 303 -4.08 16.06 -29.26
C ASP A 303 -2.66 16.00 -28.72
N LYS A 304 -1.74 15.40 -29.50
CA LYS A 304 -0.31 15.33 -29.18
C LYS A 304 0.32 16.71 -28.93
N LYS A 305 -0.22 17.78 -29.50
CA LYS A 305 0.30 19.15 -29.31
C LYS A 305 -0.12 19.76 -27.97
N LYS A 306 -1.18 19.26 -27.35
CA LYS A 306 -1.64 19.70 -26.04
C LYS A 306 -1.08 18.76 -24.98
N GLU A 307 -0.28 19.31 -24.07
CA GLU A 307 0.17 18.56 -22.91
C GLU A 307 -1.00 18.31 -21.96
N ILE A 308 -1.02 17.12 -21.36
CA ILE A 308 -1.99 16.77 -20.33
C ILE A 308 -1.68 17.60 -19.08
N ILE A 309 -2.70 18.26 -18.52
CA ILE A 309 -2.57 19.04 -17.30
C ILE A 309 -2.38 18.08 -16.13
N GLU A 310 -1.44 18.38 -15.24
CA GLU A 310 -1.28 17.66 -13.97
C GLU A 310 -1.66 18.59 -12.81
N PRO A 311 -2.89 18.47 -12.27
CA PRO A 311 -3.30 19.29 -11.14
C PRO A 311 -2.44 19.01 -9.90
N GLU A 312 -2.22 20.04 -9.08
CA GLU A 312 -1.43 19.92 -7.85
C GLU A 312 -2.09 18.97 -6.82
N ILE A 313 -3.43 18.93 -6.81
CA ILE A 313 -4.21 18.07 -5.92
C ILE A 313 -4.40 16.73 -6.59
N SER A 314 -3.83 15.67 -6.02
CA SER A 314 -4.02 14.30 -6.52
C SER A 314 -5.50 13.89 -6.50
N LEU A 315 -5.93 13.20 -7.55
CA LEU A 315 -7.28 12.67 -7.65
C LEU A 315 -7.58 11.71 -6.49
N THR A 316 -8.75 11.87 -5.87
CA THR A 316 -9.24 10.94 -4.86
C THR A 316 -9.44 9.55 -5.46
N GLN A 317 -9.18 8.52 -4.64
CA GLN A 317 -9.45 7.15 -5.03
C GLN A 317 -10.95 6.89 -4.88
N LYS A 318 -11.61 6.49 -5.97
CA LYS A 318 -13.00 6.02 -5.94
C LYS A 318 -13.05 4.51 -5.71
N ARG A 319 -14.12 4.06 -5.06
CA ARG A 319 -14.41 2.64 -4.85
C ARG A 319 -14.99 2.07 -6.13
N THR A 320 -14.46 0.93 -6.57
CA THR A 320 -14.91 0.27 -7.80
C THR A 320 -16.02 -0.72 -7.48
N GLU A 321 -17.22 -0.43 -7.95
CA GLU A 321 -18.41 -1.27 -7.71
C GLU A 321 -18.30 -2.63 -8.41
N GLN A 322 -17.61 -2.70 -9.55
CA GLN A 322 -17.30 -3.99 -10.18
C GLN A 322 -16.47 -4.93 -9.28
N LEU A 323 -15.56 -4.39 -8.46
CA LEU A 323 -14.81 -5.20 -7.48
C LEU A 323 -15.68 -5.57 -6.29
N GLU A 324 -16.49 -4.64 -5.79
CA GLU A 324 -17.34 -4.88 -4.64
C GLU A 324 -18.35 -6.00 -4.89
N ARG A 325 -18.89 -6.10 -6.12
CA ARG A 325 -19.78 -7.22 -6.53
C ARG A 325 -19.11 -8.59 -6.39
N LYS A 326 -17.78 -8.68 -6.49
CA LYS A 326 -17.03 -9.94 -6.33
C LYS A 326 -16.90 -10.38 -4.89
N ARG A 327 -17.18 -9.51 -3.92
CA ARG A 327 -17.21 -9.87 -2.49
C ARG A 327 -18.29 -10.92 -2.22
N ASP A 328 -19.31 -10.99 -3.07
CA ASP A 328 -20.39 -11.98 -3.01
C ASP A 328 -21.06 -12.08 -1.62
N ASN A 329 -21.23 -10.92 -0.98
CA ASN A 329 -21.77 -10.81 0.39
C ASN A 329 -21.01 -11.56 1.49
N ILE A 330 -19.79 -12.06 1.20
CA ILE A 330 -18.90 -12.63 2.21
C ILE A 330 -18.61 -11.56 3.27
N SER A 331 -18.68 -11.95 4.55
CA SER A 331 -18.48 -11.01 5.65
C SER A 331 -17.03 -10.53 5.74
N TYR A 332 -16.82 -9.33 6.28
CA TYR A 332 -15.47 -8.79 6.50
C TYR A 332 -14.63 -9.72 7.39
N LYS A 333 -15.26 -10.36 8.39
CA LYS A 333 -14.61 -11.35 9.25
C LYS A 333 -14.08 -12.52 8.43
N GLU A 334 -14.90 -13.12 7.57
CA GLU A 334 -14.50 -14.26 6.73
C GLU A 334 -13.40 -13.88 5.76
N ILE A 335 -13.44 -12.68 5.15
CA ILE A 335 -12.39 -12.20 4.25
C ILE A 335 -11.06 -12.05 4.99
N ILE A 336 -11.08 -11.48 6.20
CA ILE A 336 -9.87 -11.23 6.99
C ILE A 336 -9.30 -12.55 7.54
N ASN A 337 -10.16 -13.45 7.98
CA ASN A 337 -9.78 -14.76 8.52
C ASN A 337 -9.62 -15.84 7.44
N ASN A 338 -9.78 -15.50 6.16
CA ASN A 338 -9.56 -16.43 5.05
C ASN A 338 -8.11 -16.92 5.05
N GLY A 339 -7.86 -18.19 4.76
CA GLY A 339 -6.52 -18.79 4.78
C GLY A 339 -6.35 -19.88 5.85
N VAL A 340 -5.23 -20.60 5.77
CA VAL A 340 -4.94 -21.72 6.67
C VAL A 340 -4.15 -21.22 7.87
N ILE A 341 -4.53 -21.63 9.08
CA ILE A 341 -3.81 -21.28 10.31
C ILE A 341 -2.46 -22.00 10.32
N ASN A 342 -1.38 -21.25 10.51
CA ASN A 342 -0.01 -21.77 10.47
C ASN A 342 0.27 -22.85 11.55
N ASP A 343 -0.44 -22.79 12.69
CA ASP A 343 -0.30 -23.70 13.83
C ASP A 343 -0.80 -25.13 13.53
N ASP A 344 -1.68 -25.32 12.54
CA ASP A 344 -2.35 -26.61 12.26
C ASP A 344 -1.56 -27.53 11.30
N ILE A 345 -0.36 -27.11 10.88
CA ILE A 345 0.50 -27.89 9.97
C ILE A 345 1.63 -28.52 10.79
N ASP A 346 1.43 -29.78 11.16
CA ASP A 346 2.51 -30.70 11.54
C ASP A 346 3.51 -30.82 10.38
N GLU A 347 4.80 -30.90 10.71
CA GLU A 347 5.97 -30.80 9.80
C GLU A 347 6.07 -31.85 8.67
N THR A 348 5.03 -32.62 8.38
CA THR A 348 5.03 -33.57 7.27
C THR A 348 3.64 -33.73 6.67
N GLN A 349 3.31 -32.99 5.60
CA GLN A 349 2.51 -33.47 4.47
C GLN A 349 2.66 -32.53 3.24
N PRO A 350 2.80 -33.05 2.01
CA PRO A 350 2.78 -32.23 0.80
C PRO A 350 1.35 -31.84 0.38
N MET A 351 1.17 -30.54 0.17
CA MET A 351 0.28 -29.80 -0.75
C MET A 351 -1.13 -30.28 -1.17
N PHE A 352 -2.00 -29.27 -1.22
CA PHE A 352 -3.31 -29.08 -1.89
C PHE A 352 -4.58 -29.48 -1.11
N SER A 353 -5.26 -28.46 -0.57
CA SER A 353 -6.73 -28.41 -0.60
C SER A 353 -7.16 -27.03 -1.09
N PHE A 354 -7.55 -26.96 -2.36
CA PHE A 354 -8.33 -25.85 -2.91
C PHE A 354 -9.76 -26.03 -2.41
N ASN A 355 -10.30 -25.11 -1.61
CA ASN A 355 -11.74 -25.01 -1.43
C ASN A 355 -12.30 -24.20 -2.60
N GLN A 356 -12.56 -24.90 -3.71
CA GLN A 356 -13.28 -24.39 -4.87
C GLN A 356 -14.81 -24.70 -4.79
N ASP A 357 -15.29 -25.30 -3.70
CA ASP A 357 -16.67 -25.79 -3.61
C ASP A 357 -17.49 -25.08 -2.52
N ILE A 358 -17.93 -23.85 -2.80
CA ILE A 358 -19.18 -23.31 -2.23
C ILE A 358 -19.98 -22.68 -3.37
N TYR A 359 -20.41 -23.50 -4.33
CA TYR A 359 -21.56 -23.22 -5.19
C TYR A 359 -22.11 -24.56 -5.68
N ASN A 360 -22.95 -25.20 -4.85
CA ASN A 360 -24.06 -26.05 -5.27
C ASN A 360 -24.84 -26.50 -4.02
N SER A 361 -25.92 -25.78 -3.71
CA SER A 361 -27.01 -26.33 -2.92
C SER A 361 -27.93 -27.09 -3.88
N ASN A 362 -28.13 -28.40 -3.64
CA ASN A 362 -29.46 -28.98 -3.40
C ASN A 362 -29.45 -30.53 -3.39
N ASN A 363 -30.18 -31.05 -2.41
CA ASN A 363 -30.90 -32.34 -2.33
C ASN A 363 -30.22 -33.62 -1.78
N MET A 364 -30.60 -33.87 -0.53
CA MET A 364 -31.37 -35.03 -0.01
C MET A 364 -30.68 -36.29 0.53
N ASP A 365 -31.17 -36.61 1.74
CA ASP A 365 -31.36 -37.91 2.41
C ASP A 365 -30.24 -38.57 3.22
N SER A 366 -30.36 -38.37 4.54
CA SER A 366 -30.48 -39.34 5.64
C SER A 366 -29.68 -40.66 5.56
N MET A 367 -28.89 -40.95 6.60
CA MET A 367 -29.24 -41.91 7.65
C MET A 367 -28.13 -41.98 8.72
N GLU A 368 -28.57 -42.12 9.96
CA GLU A 368 -27.81 -42.39 11.17
C GLU A 368 -27.00 -43.70 11.04
N ASP A 369 -25.81 -43.79 11.64
CA ASP A 369 -25.66 -44.72 12.76
C ASP A 369 -24.40 -44.54 13.61
N SER A 370 -24.59 -44.98 14.84
CA SER A 370 -23.76 -44.95 16.03
C SER A 370 -22.64 -46.02 16.02
N ASN A 371 -21.46 -45.71 16.62
CA ASN A 371 -21.01 -46.34 17.87
C ASN A 371 -19.54 -46.06 18.25
N MET A 372 -19.41 -46.02 19.57
CA MET A 372 -18.24 -45.94 20.45
C MET A 372 -17.35 -47.18 20.33
N ASP A 373 -16.04 -47.04 20.59
CA ASP A 373 -15.33 -47.91 21.56
C ASP A 373 -13.93 -47.36 21.88
N ASP A 374 -13.68 -47.28 23.19
CA ASP A 374 -12.45 -46.92 23.90
C ASP A 374 -11.37 -48.00 23.79
N VAL A 375 -10.09 -47.62 23.67
CA VAL A 375 -8.98 -48.32 24.34
C VAL A 375 -7.87 -47.33 24.76
N ASN A 376 -7.69 -47.19 26.07
CA ASN A 376 -6.54 -46.58 26.76
C ASN A 376 -5.22 -47.34 26.50
N MET A 377 -4.08 -46.65 26.48
CA MET A 377 -2.95 -47.00 27.37
C MET A 377 -1.79 -45.97 27.36
N GLU A 378 -1.58 -45.42 28.55
CA GLU A 378 -0.32 -45.19 29.27
C GLU A 378 0.74 -44.17 28.84
N ILE A 379 0.96 -43.29 29.82
CA ILE A 379 1.95 -42.23 30.02
C ILE A 379 3.33 -42.83 30.33
N LYS A 380 4.39 -42.25 29.75
CA LYS A 380 5.74 -42.24 30.33
C LYS A 380 6.40 -40.86 30.12
N GLU A 381 6.61 -40.14 31.21
CA GLU A 381 7.64 -39.10 31.31
C GLU A 381 9.05 -39.75 31.38
N PRO A 382 10.11 -38.98 31.05
CA PRO A 382 10.95 -38.52 32.16
C PRO A 382 11.56 -37.10 32.01
N SER A 383 11.52 -36.37 33.12
CA SER A 383 12.56 -35.53 33.75
C SER A 383 13.60 -34.72 32.91
N ASN A 384 13.49 -33.40 33.07
CA ASN A 384 14.53 -32.35 33.31
C ASN A 384 16.02 -32.65 33.05
N GLN A 385 16.67 -31.75 32.30
CA GLN A 385 17.92 -31.10 32.70
C GLN A 385 18.14 -29.76 31.97
N ASN A 386 18.42 -28.71 32.76
CA ASN A 386 18.86 -27.39 32.32
C ASN A 386 20.31 -27.43 31.81
N SER A 387 20.60 -26.67 30.75
CA SER A 387 21.89 -25.97 30.65
C SER A 387 21.78 -24.73 29.76
N SER A 388 22.13 -23.62 30.37
CA SER A 388 22.35 -22.29 29.80
C SER A 388 23.51 -22.26 28.80
N MET A 389 23.35 -21.58 27.67
CA MET A 389 24.45 -20.82 27.05
C MET A 389 23.92 -19.83 26.02
N PHE A 390 24.06 -18.52 26.31
CA PHE A 390 23.99 -17.46 25.32
C PHE A 390 25.29 -17.41 24.52
N PRO A 391 25.23 -17.09 23.22
CA PRO A 391 26.23 -16.22 22.64
C PRO A 391 25.59 -14.97 22.02
N VAL A 392 26.11 -13.83 22.47
CA VAL A 392 25.95 -12.51 21.87
C VAL A 392 26.77 -12.49 20.57
N PHE A 393 26.13 -12.16 19.44
CA PHE A 393 26.84 -11.76 18.23
C PHE A 393 26.46 -10.33 17.85
N ASN A 394 27.42 -9.43 18.05
CA ASN A 394 27.49 -8.14 17.40
C ASN A 394 27.92 -8.34 15.95
N ASN A 395 27.23 -7.74 14.99
CA ASN A 395 27.90 -7.25 13.79
C ASN A 395 27.28 -5.92 13.33
N PRO A 396 28.09 -4.90 12.99
CA PRO A 396 27.65 -3.58 12.62
C PRO A 396 27.44 -3.45 11.10
N ASN A 397 26.84 -2.32 10.71
CA ASN A 397 26.73 -1.72 9.37
C ASN A 397 25.35 -1.82 8.71
N VAL A 398 24.52 -0.81 8.97
CA VAL A 398 23.63 -0.25 7.94
C VAL A 398 23.81 1.26 7.94
N ASN A 399 24.52 1.77 6.92
CA ASN A 399 24.56 3.19 6.58
C ASN A 399 23.21 3.56 5.95
N VAL A 400 22.42 4.38 6.63
CA VAL A 400 21.25 5.04 6.05
C VAL A 400 21.66 6.42 5.56
N PHE A 401 21.65 6.59 4.24
CA PHE A 401 21.71 7.88 3.58
C PHE A 401 20.40 8.63 3.81
N ASN A 402 20.47 9.70 4.60
CA ASN A 402 19.41 10.69 4.75
C ASN A 402 19.60 11.77 3.67
N LYS A 403 18.56 12.05 2.89
CA LYS A 403 18.42 13.28 2.10
C LYS A 403 17.14 13.98 2.54
N GLY A 404 17.29 14.89 3.50
CA GLY A 404 16.27 15.87 3.86
C GLY A 404 16.53 17.16 3.09
N ASN A 405 15.47 17.75 2.55
CA ASN A 405 15.44 19.13 2.09
C ASN A 405 15.29 20.06 3.30
N ASP A 406 16.09 21.13 3.30
CA ASP A 406 16.10 22.22 4.27
C ASP A 406 14.83 23.07 4.24
N SER A 407 14.36 23.49 5.42
CA SER A 407 14.06 24.91 5.63
C SER A 407 14.17 25.33 7.12
N SER A 408 15.11 26.27 7.32
CA SER A 408 15.21 27.32 8.35
C SER A 408 15.08 26.96 9.85
N LEU A 409 16.16 27.16 10.60
CA LEU A 409 16.18 28.03 11.81
C LEU A 409 17.61 28.24 12.36
N LYS A 410 18.06 29.50 12.24
CA LYS A 410 18.83 30.34 13.18
C LYS A 410 20.01 29.74 13.98
N ASN A 411 21.19 30.21 13.58
CA ASN A 411 22.41 30.51 14.34
C ASN A 411 22.35 30.36 15.86
N THR A 412 23.22 29.50 16.41
CA THR A 412 23.97 29.80 17.65
C THR A 412 25.35 29.16 17.58
N THR A 413 26.36 30.02 17.72
CA THR A 413 27.79 29.74 17.76
C THR A 413 28.17 29.11 19.09
N PHE A 414 28.86 27.96 19.08
CA PHE A 414 29.68 27.52 20.21
C PHE A 414 31.05 27.04 19.71
N SER A 415 32.09 27.60 20.31
CA SER A 415 33.50 27.46 19.98
C SER A 415 34.18 26.60 21.04
N PHE A 416 35.07 25.69 20.63
CA PHE A 416 36.13 25.16 21.48
C PHE A 416 37.48 25.19 20.74
N LYS A 417 38.46 25.77 21.43
CA LYS A 417 39.86 26.01 21.02
C LYS A 417 40.71 24.73 21.12
N THR A 418 41.31 24.32 20.00
CA THR A 418 42.76 24.33 19.61
C THR A 418 43.77 23.46 20.37
N GLY A 419 44.49 22.67 19.56
CA GLY A 419 45.80 22.05 19.78
C GLY A 419 45.82 20.70 19.04
N SER A 420 46.62 20.39 18.03
CA SER A 420 47.91 20.92 17.54
C SER A 420 48.12 20.48 16.07
N GLU A 421 49.12 21.10 15.43
CA GLU A 421 49.44 21.17 14.00
C GLU A 421 49.82 19.84 13.32
N ILE A 422 49.48 19.71 12.03
CA ILE A 422 50.36 19.25 10.91
C ILE A 422 49.73 19.75 9.59
N ASN A 423 50.54 20.40 8.75
CA ASN A 423 50.17 20.95 7.43
C ASN A 423 49.89 19.85 6.37
N PRO A 424 48.98 20.07 5.40
CA PRO A 424 48.68 19.11 4.33
C PRO A 424 49.50 19.38 3.04
N PRO A 425 49.83 18.35 2.23
CA PRO A 425 50.32 18.54 0.88
C PRO A 425 49.17 18.58 -0.16
N LYS A 426 49.52 19.14 -1.32
CA LYS A 426 48.67 19.58 -2.43
C LYS A 426 47.96 18.45 -3.19
N LYS A 427 46.81 18.81 -3.78
CA LYS A 427 46.04 18.06 -4.77
C LYS A 427 46.83 17.88 -6.08
N GLU A 428 46.90 16.65 -6.58
CA GLU A 428 47.10 16.33 -8.00
C GLU A 428 46.03 15.31 -8.43
N THR A 429 45.40 15.60 -9.57
CA THR A 429 44.40 14.79 -10.26
C THR A 429 45.07 13.67 -11.06
N PRO A 430 44.60 12.41 -11.00
CA PRO A 430 45.04 11.38 -11.93
C PRO A 430 44.16 11.35 -13.18
N THR A 431 44.82 11.55 -14.33
CA THR A 431 44.30 11.31 -15.68
C THR A 431 44.58 9.85 -16.05
N PHE A 432 43.57 9.08 -16.45
CA PHE A 432 43.75 7.76 -17.05
C PHE A 432 43.36 7.79 -18.53
N THR A 433 44.35 7.53 -19.38
CA THR A 433 44.28 7.34 -20.84
C THR A 433 43.97 5.89 -21.17
N PHE A 434 43.08 5.67 -22.15
CA PHE A 434 42.85 4.36 -22.77
C PHE A 434 43.61 4.29 -24.11
N SER A 435 44.36 3.21 -24.32
CA SER A 435 45.06 2.88 -25.56
C SER A 435 44.20 2.00 -26.45
N SER A 436 44.08 2.35 -27.73
CA SER A 436 43.50 1.50 -28.77
C SER A 436 44.47 1.42 -29.96
N SER A 437 44.73 0.19 -30.38
CA SER A 437 45.63 -0.22 -31.46
C SER A 437 45.01 -0.05 -32.86
N ASP A 438 45.69 0.75 -33.69
CA ASP A 438 46.08 0.57 -35.10
C ASP A 438 45.19 -0.10 -36.19
N LYS A 439 45.11 0.67 -37.29
CA LYS A 439 45.14 0.35 -38.74
C LYS A 439 43.84 -0.01 -39.50
N ASN A 440 43.34 0.94 -40.31
CA ASN A 440 43.71 1.04 -41.73
C ASN A 440 43.20 2.34 -42.41
N THR A 441 43.99 2.78 -43.39
CA THR A 441 44.01 4.02 -44.19
C THR A 441 42.88 4.19 -45.22
N ILE A 442 42.50 5.45 -45.54
CA ILE A 442 42.72 6.16 -46.83
C ILE A 442 42.03 7.55 -46.82
N SER A 443 42.74 8.53 -47.41
CA SER A 443 42.53 9.98 -47.67
C SER A 443 41.23 10.37 -48.41
N THR A 444 40.70 11.62 -48.42
CA THR A 444 41.26 12.95 -48.79
C THR A 444 40.31 14.14 -48.46
N ASN A 445 40.90 15.26 -48.02
CA ASN A 445 40.65 16.70 -48.31
C ASN A 445 39.22 17.30 -48.48
N ASN A 446 38.87 18.33 -47.66
CA ASN A 446 38.89 19.77 -48.05
C ASN A 446 38.34 20.74 -46.96
N ASN A 447 39.09 21.84 -46.77
CA ASN A 447 38.79 23.21 -46.30
C ASN A 447 37.30 23.68 -46.34
N THR A 448 36.73 24.60 -45.53
CA THR A 448 37.23 25.87 -44.94
C THR A 448 36.17 26.53 -44.02
N SER A 449 36.63 27.28 -43.01
CA SER A 449 36.12 28.55 -42.43
C SER A 449 34.67 28.74 -41.88
N ASN A 450 34.62 29.00 -40.56
CA ASN A 450 33.68 29.82 -39.75
C ASN A 450 33.64 31.32 -40.19
N PRO A 451 32.86 32.28 -39.59
CA PRO A 451 31.90 32.21 -38.47
C PRO A 451 30.58 33.07 -38.60
N LYS A 452 29.78 33.04 -37.52
CA LYS A 452 28.61 33.87 -37.07
C LYS A 452 28.61 35.37 -37.41
N PRO A 453 27.44 36.02 -37.25
CA PRO A 453 27.39 37.23 -36.40
C PRO A 453 26.26 37.26 -35.36
N THR A 454 26.52 38.01 -34.29
CA THR A 454 25.63 38.43 -33.20
C THR A 454 25.31 39.91 -33.42
N PHE A 455 24.09 40.38 -33.15
CA PHE A 455 23.85 41.81 -32.85
C PHE A 455 22.66 41.99 -31.90
N THR A 456 22.79 43.01 -31.04
CA THR A 456 21.94 43.37 -29.90
C THR A 456 21.35 44.79 -30.04
N PHE A 457 20.21 44.98 -29.37
CA PHE A 457 19.64 46.18 -28.73
C PHE A 457 19.01 47.33 -29.54
N GLY A 458 17.83 47.75 -29.06
CA GLY A 458 17.18 49.03 -29.33
C GLY A 458 15.83 49.19 -28.62
N SER A 459 15.81 49.88 -27.48
CA SER A 459 14.62 50.36 -26.74
C SER A 459 13.98 51.58 -27.42
N ILE A 460 12.69 51.91 -27.13
CA ILE A 460 12.15 53.26 -26.83
C ILE A 460 10.63 53.25 -26.55
N LYS A 461 10.28 53.67 -25.31
CA LYS A 461 9.26 54.62 -24.79
C LYS A 461 7.76 54.65 -25.21
N THR A 462 6.92 54.46 -24.17
CA THR A 462 5.81 55.29 -23.60
C THR A 462 4.69 55.90 -24.46
N ALA A 463 3.43 55.70 -24.04
CA ALA A 463 2.50 56.78 -23.60
C ALA A 463 1.21 56.23 -22.91
N ASN A 464 0.87 56.85 -21.78
CA ASN A 464 -0.41 56.79 -21.04
C ASN A 464 -1.55 57.49 -21.81
N VAL A 465 -2.81 57.10 -21.58
CA VAL A 465 -3.96 58.02 -21.34
C VAL A 465 -5.00 57.35 -20.42
N ASP A 466 -5.29 58.02 -19.30
CA ASP A 466 -6.44 57.83 -18.39
C ASP A 466 -7.73 58.45 -18.96
N ASN A 467 -8.91 57.89 -18.61
CA ASN A 467 -9.96 58.53 -17.77
C ASN A 467 -11.43 58.10 -18.07
N LYS A 468 -12.10 57.70 -16.97
CA LYS A 468 -13.41 58.12 -16.44
C LYS A 468 -14.75 57.85 -17.16
N SER A 469 -15.53 56.98 -16.49
CA SER A 469 -16.89 57.18 -15.91
C SER A 469 -17.92 58.08 -16.60
N VAL A 470 -19.12 57.55 -16.87
CA VAL A 470 -20.44 58.18 -16.60
C VAL A 470 -21.52 57.08 -16.44
N ASP A 471 -22.39 57.31 -15.46
CA ASP A 471 -23.61 56.60 -15.06
C ASP A 471 -24.68 56.45 -16.17
N ASN A 472 -25.55 55.43 -16.05
CA ASN A 472 -27.00 55.72 -15.95
C ASN A 472 -27.85 54.52 -15.52
N ASN A 473 -28.68 54.81 -14.51
CA ASN A 473 -29.87 54.06 -14.09
C ASN A 473 -30.83 53.79 -15.26
N ASN A 474 -31.54 52.65 -15.21
CA ASN A 474 -32.99 52.72 -15.26
C ASN A 474 -33.69 51.51 -14.64
N ASN A 475 -34.63 51.85 -13.76
CA ASN A 475 -35.63 50.99 -13.15
C ASN A 475 -36.49 50.28 -14.21
N ASN A 476 -36.94 49.07 -13.92
CA ASN A 476 -38.37 48.79 -14.03
C ASN A 476 -38.84 47.79 -12.97
N LYS A 477 -39.89 48.23 -12.29
CA LYS A 477 -40.63 47.60 -11.20
C LYS A 477 -41.78 46.78 -11.77
N SER A 478 -42.06 45.67 -11.08
CA SER A 478 -43.40 45.22 -10.66
C SER A 478 -44.46 44.91 -11.71
N GLY A 479 -44.81 43.62 -11.74
CA GLY A 479 -46.09 43.05 -12.13
C GLY A 479 -46.19 41.67 -11.52
#